data_AF-A0A2T0KDL2-F1
#
_entry.id   AF-A0A2T0KDL2-F1
#
_cell.length_a   1.000
_cell.length_b   1.000
_cell.length_c   1.000
_cell.angle_alpha   90.00
_cell.angle_beta   90.00
_cell.angle_gamma   90.00
#
_symmetry.space_group_name_H-M   'P 1'
#
loop_
_entity.id
_entity.type
_entity.pdbx_description
1 polymer ?
#
loop_
_entity_poly.entity_id
_entity_poly.type
_entity_poly.pdbx_seq_one_letter_code
_entity_poly.pdbx_strand_id
1 'polypeptide(L)'
;MKLVLAAALLLADPTPLTGTAGTSYLTAVAITPEQPVAVKAVLGDYLYWQFPASAGQRPELAVDVALPDSGRTGPQSWTVEVFDGLRRRQACVGGEQSPVAAASDTSVKLGCRLRQVRSWAEPWDGDPLPGTYYVRLSSTELPEKDLGLPVEVSLALTAPTGDTGADQGELATPLVPVNQPGKVLTTPAPTGSAAPEEDSLSLDWLPDFSSRWIWTAGGGVLAAIAGLIGFSWTRRRRV
;
A
#
# COMPACT_ATOMS: atom_id res chain seq x y z
N MET A 1 17.13 33.03 40.39
CA MET A 1 15.98 33.01 39.46
C MET A 1 16.43 32.34 38.17
N LYS A 2 16.33 31.00 38.09
CA LYS A 2 16.69 30.22 36.89
C LYS A 2 15.40 29.67 36.31
N LEU A 3 15.04 30.13 35.11
CA LEU A 3 13.95 29.63 34.30
C LEU A 3 14.22 28.15 33.98
N VAL A 4 13.31 27.27 34.37
CA VAL A 4 13.25 25.89 33.88
C VAL A 4 12.32 25.90 32.68
N LEU A 5 12.88 25.59 31.51
CA LEU A 5 12.16 25.45 30.25
C LEU A 5 11.39 24.11 30.29
N ALA A 6 10.07 24.16 30.33
CA ALA A 6 9.23 22.98 30.19
C ALA A 6 9.13 22.59 28.71
N ALA A 7 9.72 21.45 28.35
CA ALA A 7 9.52 20.83 27.04
C ALA A 7 8.15 20.13 27.03
N ALA A 8 7.18 20.69 26.32
CA ALA A 8 5.93 20.00 26.02
C ALA A 8 6.19 18.97 24.92
N LEU A 9 6.23 17.69 25.29
CA LEU A 9 6.07 16.59 24.34
C LEU A 9 4.62 16.61 23.84
N LEU A 10 4.44 17.01 22.58
CA LEU A 10 3.22 16.78 21.82
C LEU A 10 3.03 15.26 21.68
N LEU A 11 2.21 14.68 22.56
CA LEU A 11 1.65 13.35 22.35
C LEU A 11 0.73 13.46 21.13
N ALA A 12 1.11 12.83 20.01
CA ALA A 12 0.20 12.61 18.91
C ALA A 12 -1.03 11.86 19.44
N ASP A 13 -2.23 12.35 19.16
CA ASP A 13 -3.47 11.64 19.49
C ASP A 13 -3.44 10.24 18.85
N PRO A 14 -3.84 9.18 19.57
CA PRO A 14 -3.89 7.84 19.01
C PRO A 14 -4.88 7.83 17.83
N THR A 15 -4.41 7.38 16.67
CA THR A 15 -5.25 7.17 15.49
C THR A 15 -6.46 6.32 15.87
N PRO A 16 -7.70 6.73 15.56
CA PRO A 16 -8.89 6.00 15.97
C PRO A 16 -8.92 4.60 15.35
N LEU A 17 -9.12 3.59 16.19
CA LEU A 17 -9.31 2.20 15.80
C LEU A 17 -10.58 2.03 14.97
N THR A 18 -10.48 1.31 13.84
CA THR A 18 -11.65 0.86 13.07
C THR A 18 -12.10 -0.50 13.58
N GLY A 19 -13.26 -0.53 14.24
CA GLY A 19 -13.84 -1.71 14.89
C GLY A 19 -14.77 -2.56 14.03
N THR A 20 -15.00 -2.17 12.77
CA THR A 20 -16.04 -2.76 11.91
C THR A 20 -15.50 -3.14 10.53
N ALA A 21 -16.21 -4.06 9.88
CA ALA A 21 -15.99 -4.46 8.49
C ALA A 21 -17.32 -4.46 7.73
N GLY A 22 -17.24 -4.28 6.41
CA GLY A 22 -18.36 -4.52 5.52
C GLY A 22 -18.57 -6.00 5.24
N THR A 23 -19.72 -6.34 4.67
CA THR A 23 -20.07 -7.70 4.23
C THR A 23 -20.17 -7.82 2.71
N SER A 24 -19.98 -6.71 2.00
CA SER A 24 -20.00 -6.63 0.54
C SER A 24 -19.17 -5.44 0.06
N TYR A 25 -18.89 -5.37 -1.25
CA TYR A 25 -18.27 -4.20 -1.88
C TYR A 25 -19.02 -2.88 -1.61
N LEU A 26 -20.35 -2.92 -1.49
CA LEU A 26 -21.17 -1.72 -1.26
C LEU A 26 -21.12 -1.24 0.20
N THR A 27 -20.84 -2.14 1.13
CA THR A 27 -20.79 -1.88 2.57
C THR A 27 -19.37 -1.86 3.12
N ALA A 28 -18.35 -1.92 2.24
CA ALA A 28 -16.95 -1.93 2.60
C ALA A 28 -16.59 -0.70 3.46
N VAL A 29 -15.95 -0.95 4.61
CA VAL A 29 -15.58 0.11 5.54
C VAL A 29 -14.32 0.80 5.04
N ALA A 30 -14.34 2.14 5.01
CA ALA A 30 -13.17 2.92 4.64
C ALA A 30 -12.09 2.82 5.72
N ILE A 31 -10.87 2.51 5.29
CA ILE A 31 -9.67 2.49 6.12
C ILE A 31 -8.58 3.34 5.45
N THR A 32 -7.72 3.93 6.26
CA THR A 32 -6.55 4.67 5.77
C THR A 32 -5.27 3.94 6.14
N PRO A 33 -4.16 4.17 5.41
CA PRO A 33 -2.84 3.73 5.83
C PRO A 33 -2.54 4.14 7.28
N GLU A 34 -1.79 3.28 7.98
CA GLU A 34 -1.37 3.43 9.39
C GLU A 34 -2.51 3.53 10.41
N GLN A 35 -3.76 3.35 9.98
CA GLN A 35 -4.90 3.21 10.87
C GLN A 35 -5.00 1.77 11.39
N PRO A 36 -5.06 1.56 12.72
CA PRO A 36 -5.25 0.23 13.27
C PRO A 36 -6.69 -0.23 13.04
N VAL A 37 -6.85 -1.47 12.55
CA VAL A 37 -8.15 -2.13 12.32
C VAL A 37 -8.21 -3.40 13.16
N ALA A 38 -9.25 -3.55 13.96
CA ALA A 38 -9.49 -4.73 14.79
C ALA A 38 -10.98 -5.04 14.81
N VAL A 39 -11.39 -6.17 14.22
CA VAL A 39 -12.78 -6.52 13.99
C VAL A 39 -13.08 -7.89 14.59
N LYS A 40 -14.17 -7.98 15.34
CA LYS A 40 -14.73 -9.27 15.77
C LYS A 40 -15.69 -9.76 14.70
N ALA A 41 -15.47 -10.98 14.23
CA ALA A 41 -16.26 -11.61 13.18
C ALA A 41 -16.55 -13.07 13.54
N VAL A 42 -17.19 -13.79 12.62
CA VAL A 42 -17.40 -15.23 12.74
C VAL A 42 -16.82 -15.99 11.56
N LEU A 43 -16.41 -17.24 11.77
CA LEU A 43 -15.92 -18.12 10.72
C LEU A 43 -16.99 -18.32 9.64
N GLY A 44 -16.58 -18.15 8.39
CA GLY A 44 -17.44 -18.21 7.20
C GLY A 44 -17.90 -16.85 6.67
N ASP A 45 -17.71 -15.76 7.42
CA ASP A 45 -18.04 -14.42 6.94
C ASP A 45 -17.06 -13.93 5.88
N TYR A 46 -17.57 -13.07 5.00
CA TYR A 46 -16.76 -12.25 4.10
C TYR A 46 -16.61 -10.86 4.69
N LEU A 47 -15.37 -10.44 4.92
CA LEU A 47 -15.07 -9.12 5.47
C LEU A 47 -14.51 -8.21 4.39
N TYR A 48 -15.07 -7.00 4.30
CA TYR A 48 -14.73 -6.01 3.28
C TYR A 48 -14.27 -4.69 3.87
N TRP A 49 -13.16 -4.19 3.35
CA TRP A 49 -12.66 -2.83 3.60
C TRP A 49 -12.34 -2.16 2.27
N GLN A 50 -12.23 -0.84 2.27
CA GLN A 50 -11.78 -0.07 1.12
C GLN A 50 -10.74 0.97 1.53
N PHE A 51 -9.77 1.21 0.67
CA PHE A 51 -8.75 2.24 0.89
C PHE A 51 -8.42 2.96 -0.42
N PRO A 52 -8.14 4.27 -0.39
CA PRO A 52 -7.62 4.98 -1.55
C PRO A 52 -6.13 4.67 -1.73
N ALA A 53 -5.69 4.58 -2.98
CA ALA A 53 -4.27 4.58 -3.32
C ALA A 53 -3.98 5.52 -4.50
N SER A 54 -2.89 6.25 -4.37
CA SER A 54 -2.42 7.26 -5.33
C SER A 54 -1.23 6.75 -6.13
N ALA A 55 -0.99 7.36 -7.29
CA ALA A 55 0.19 7.07 -8.10
C ALA A 55 1.49 7.20 -7.28
N GLY A 56 2.44 6.30 -7.54
CA GLY A 56 3.69 6.20 -6.81
C GLY A 56 3.61 5.38 -5.52
N GLN A 57 2.43 5.12 -4.94
CA GLN A 57 2.32 4.32 -3.72
C GLN A 57 2.46 2.82 -3.99
N ARG A 58 2.96 2.06 -3.01
CA ARG A 58 2.97 0.59 -2.99
C ARG A 58 2.20 0.07 -1.78
N PRO A 59 0.86 -0.01 -1.86
CA PRO A 59 0.06 -0.48 -0.74
C PRO A 59 0.48 -1.89 -0.30
N GLU A 60 0.65 -2.06 0.99
CA GLU A 60 0.96 -3.34 1.63
C GLU A 60 -0.03 -3.60 2.76
N LEU A 61 -0.74 -4.70 2.60
CA LEU A 61 -1.75 -5.19 3.51
C LEU A 61 -1.17 -6.37 4.31
N ALA A 62 -1.31 -6.34 5.62
CA ALA A 62 -1.07 -7.47 6.50
C ALA A 62 -2.33 -7.73 7.32
N VAL A 63 -2.74 -8.99 7.41
CA VAL A 63 -3.91 -9.44 8.16
C VAL A 63 -3.48 -10.55 9.09
N ASP A 64 -3.83 -10.45 10.36
CA ASP A 64 -3.67 -11.54 11.34
C ASP A 64 -5.05 -11.90 11.87
N VAL A 65 -5.45 -13.14 11.61
CA VAL A 65 -6.72 -13.71 12.06
C VAL A 65 -6.43 -14.56 13.28
N ALA A 66 -6.83 -14.10 14.46
CA ALA A 66 -6.83 -14.90 15.67
C ALA A 66 -7.97 -15.93 15.59
N LEU A 67 -7.58 -17.20 15.60
CA LEU A 67 -8.49 -18.33 15.55
C LEU A 67 -8.97 -18.69 16.96
N PRO A 68 -10.16 -19.27 17.10
CA PRO A 68 -10.66 -19.68 18.41
C PRO A 68 -9.80 -20.79 19.02
N ASP A 69 -9.50 -20.66 20.31
CA ASP A 69 -8.66 -21.60 21.07
C ASP A 69 -9.27 -23.02 21.19
N SER A 70 -10.58 -23.15 20.96
CA SER A 70 -11.30 -24.42 21.05
C SER A 70 -12.50 -24.45 20.12
N GLY A 71 -13.04 -25.65 19.86
CA GLY A 71 -14.21 -25.85 19.02
C GLY A 71 -13.91 -26.07 17.53
N ARG A 72 -12.68 -25.79 17.08
CA ARG A 72 -12.24 -26.14 15.71
C ARG A 72 -12.09 -27.64 15.57
N THR A 73 -12.59 -28.18 14.46
CA THR A 73 -12.61 -29.62 14.19
C THR A 73 -11.64 -30.04 13.08
N GLY A 74 -11.07 -29.09 12.33
CA GLY A 74 -10.18 -29.39 11.20
C GLY A 74 -9.39 -28.20 10.67
N PRO A 75 -8.62 -28.42 9.59
CA PRO A 75 -7.86 -27.36 8.93
C PRO A 75 -8.79 -26.35 8.24
N GLN A 76 -8.32 -25.12 8.08
CA GLN A 76 -9.08 -24.02 7.48
C GLN A 76 -8.22 -23.28 6.46
N SER A 77 -8.72 -23.16 5.24
CA SER A 77 -8.09 -22.41 4.15
C SER A 77 -8.63 -20.99 4.13
N TRP A 78 -7.73 -20.02 4.06
CA TRP A 78 -8.08 -18.60 4.06
C TRP A 78 -7.66 -17.95 2.74
N THR A 79 -8.25 -16.80 2.42
CA THR A 79 -7.76 -15.96 1.34
C THR A 79 -7.93 -14.48 1.68
N VAL A 80 -6.90 -13.70 1.36
CA VAL A 80 -6.99 -12.24 1.25
C VAL A 80 -6.82 -11.83 -0.20
N GLU A 81 -7.65 -10.92 -0.65
CA GLU A 81 -7.64 -10.45 -2.03
C GLU A 81 -7.87 -8.95 -2.08
N VAL A 82 -7.25 -8.30 -3.05
CA VAL A 82 -7.43 -6.88 -3.30
C VAL A 82 -8.01 -6.70 -4.69
N PHE A 83 -9.05 -5.87 -4.79
CA PHE A 83 -9.74 -5.54 -6.03
C PHE A 83 -9.64 -4.03 -6.29
N ASP A 84 -9.57 -3.62 -7.55
CA ASP A 84 -9.70 -2.22 -7.92
C ASP A 84 -11.18 -1.76 -7.91
N GLY A 85 -11.44 -0.49 -8.20
CA GLY A 85 -12.78 0.07 -8.32
C GLY A 85 -13.65 -0.56 -9.42
N LEU A 86 -13.03 -1.24 -10.40
CA LEU A 86 -13.70 -2.02 -11.44
C LEU A 86 -13.90 -3.49 -11.03
N ARG A 87 -13.59 -3.83 -9.78
CA ARG A 87 -13.67 -5.19 -9.21
C ARG A 87 -12.79 -6.19 -9.93
N ARG A 88 -11.70 -5.74 -10.55
CA ARG A 88 -10.65 -6.61 -11.08
C ARG A 88 -9.68 -6.95 -9.97
N ARG A 89 -9.42 -8.24 -9.77
CA ARG A 89 -8.46 -8.71 -8.76
C ARG A 89 -7.06 -8.25 -9.14
N GLN A 90 -6.40 -7.60 -8.19
CA GLN A 90 -5.05 -7.08 -8.34
C GLN A 90 -4.04 -8.15 -7.91
N ALA A 91 -2.94 -8.26 -8.66
CA ALA A 91 -1.89 -9.21 -8.35
C ALA A 91 -1.02 -8.69 -7.21
N CYS A 92 -0.85 -9.49 -6.16
CA CYS A 92 0.09 -9.23 -5.08
C CYS A 92 1.48 -9.73 -5.50
N VAL A 93 2.50 -8.89 -5.33
CA VAL A 93 3.93 -9.22 -5.56
C VAL A 93 4.65 -9.67 -4.28
N GLY A 94 3.94 -9.77 -3.17
CA GLY A 94 4.45 -10.25 -1.90
C GLY A 94 3.33 -10.50 -0.91
N GLY A 95 3.68 -11.23 0.16
CA GLY A 95 2.75 -11.68 1.18
C GLY A 95 2.01 -12.96 0.79
N GLU A 96 1.65 -13.75 1.81
CA GLU A 96 0.93 -15.01 1.65
C GLU A 96 -0.57 -14.72 1.49
N GLN A 97 -1.13 -15.00 0.31
CA GLN A 97 -2.53 -14.69 0.02
C GLN A 97 -3.49 -15.74 0.52
N SER A 98 -3.06 -17.01 0.55
CA SER A 98 -3.96 -18.14 0.73
C SER A 98 -3.36 -19.24 1.62
N PRO A 99 -3.02 -18.92 2.89
CA PRO A 99 -2.51 -19.91 3.83
C PRO A 99 -3.59 -20.92 4.23
N VAL A 100 -3.12 -22.09 4.67
CA VAL A 100 -3.95 -23.11 5.30
C VAL A 100 -3.53 -23.24 6.77
N ALA A 101 -4.47 -23.06 7.67
CA ALA A 101 -4.27 -23.18 9.10
C ALA A 101 -4.61 -24.60 9.57
N ALA A 102 -3.68 -25.26 10.25
CA ALA A 102 -3.94 -26.53 10.91
C ALA A 102 -4.94 -26.35 12.07
N ALA A 103 -5.56 -27.45 12.50
CA ALA A 103 -6.52 -27.45 13.61
C ALA A 103 -5.91 -26.96 14.95
N SER A 104 -4.59 -27.09 15.11
CA SER A 104 -3.83 -26.65 16.28
C SER A 104 -3.37 -25.19 16.22
N ASP A 105 -3.49 -24.53 15.07
CA ASP A 105 -2.99 -23.16 14.91
C ASP A 105 -3.89 -22.16 15.63
N THR A 106 -3.28 -21.19 16.31
CA THR A 106 -4.00 -20.15 17.06
C THR A 106 -4.19 -18.87 16.25
N SER A 107 -3.43 -18.68 15.18
CA SER A 107 -3.62 -17.55 14.27
C SER A 107 -3.19 -17.86 12.85
N VAL A 108 -3.68 -17.04 11.91
CA VAL A 108 -3.37 -17.12 10.47
C VAL A 108 -2.93 -15.77 9.99
N LYS A 109 -1.73 -15.71 9.43
CA LYS A 109 -1.20 -14.48 8.84
C LYS A 109 -1.36 -14.51 7.34
N LEU A 110 -2.02 -13.48 6.82
CA LEU A 110 -2.14 -13.22 5.40
C LEU A 110 -1.53 -11.86 5.10
N GLY A 111 -1.16 -11.63 3.86
CA GLY A 111 -0.80 -10.29 3.45
C GLY A 111 -0.73 -10.16 1.96
N CYS A 112 -0.99 -8.97 1.42
CA CYS A 112 -0.91 -8.63 0.01
C CYS A 112 -0.14 -7.33 -0.16
N ARG A 113 1.04 -7.44 -0.78
CA ARG A 113 1.77 -6.26 -1.26
C ARG A 113 1.48 -6.06 -2.74
N LEU A 114 0.85 -4.95 -3.09
CA LEU A 114 0.57 -4.61 -4.48
C LEU A 114 1.84 -4.17 -5.22
N ARG A 115 1.76 -4.17 -6.56
CA ARG A 115 2.69 -3.39 -7.39
C ARG A 115 2.52 -1.90 -7.09
N GLN A 116 3.53 -1.12 -7.49
CA GLN A 116 3.42 0.32 -7.45
C GLN A 116 2.22 0.77 -8.28
N VAL A 117 1.37 1.60 -7.69
CA VAL A 117 0.26 2.24 -8.39
C VAL A 117 0.86 3.21 -9.39
N ARG A 118 0.56 3.01 -10.68
CA ARG A 118 1.07 3.84 -11.76
C ARG A 118 0.09 4.96 -12.07
N SER A 119 0.57 6.06 -12.60
CA SER A 119 -0.28 7.16 -13.10
C SER A 119 -0.96 6.82 -14.42
N TRP A 120 -0.48 5.81 -15.13
CA TRP A 120 -0.97 5.39 -16.44
C TRP A 120 -0.69 3.89 -16.65
N ALA A 121 -1.45 3.26 -17.55
CA ALA A 121 -1.23 1.89 -17.99
C ALA A 121 -1.66 1.74 -19.46
N GLU A 122 -0.98 0.86 -20.18
CA GLU A 122 -1.40 0.41 -21.50
C GLU A 122 -2.72 -0.38 -21.41
N PRO A 123 -3.55 -0.43 -22.48
CA PRO A 123 -4.84 -1.14 -22.45
C PRO A 123 -4.77 -2.63 -22.08
N TRP A 124 -3.60 -3.24 -22.25
CA TRP A 124 -3.34 -4.66 -22.03
C TRP A 124 -2.69 -4.94 -20.66
N ASP A 125 -2.27 -3.89 -19.96
CA ASP A 125 -1.57 -4.01 -18.69
C ASP A 125 -2.56 -4.08 -17.52
N GLY A 126 -2.30 -5.03 -16.62
CA GLY A 126 -3.04 -5.20 -15.37
C GLY A 126 -2.41 -4.44 -14.20
N ASP A 127 -1.65 -3.38 -14.47
CA ASP A 127 -0.97 -2.62 -13.43
C ASP A 127 -1.98 -1.81 -12.59
N PRO A 128 -1.74 -1.65 -11.27
CA PRO A 128 -2.65 -0.91 -10.40
C PRO A 128 -2.70 0.57 -10.79
N LEU A 129 -3.90 1.13 -10.92
CA LEU A 129 -4.15 2.55 -11.25
C LEU A 129 -4.70 3.33 -10.05
N PRO A 130 -4.60 4.67 -10.02
CA PRO A 130 -4.99 5.45 -8.86
C PRO A 130 -6.50 5.39 -8.66
N GLY A 131 -6.94 5.20 -7.43
CA GLY A 131 -8.36 5.05 -7.13
C GLY A 131 -8.62 4.32 -5.81
N THR A 132 -9.86 3.86 -5.65
CA THR A 132 -10.27 3.08 -4.47
C THR A 132 -10.06 1.60 -4.73
N TYR A 133 -9.40 0.95 -3.77
CA TYR A 133 -9.17 -0.49 -3.72
C TYR A 133 -10.04 -1.11 -2.64
N TYR A 134 -10.43 -2.35 -2.85
CA TYR A 134 -11.28 -3.13 -1.95
C TYR A 134 -10.51 -4.36 -1.47
N VAL A 135 -10.41 -4.52 -0.16
CA VAL A 135 -9.88 -5.72 0.47
C VAL A 135 -11.03 -6.67 0.76
N ARG A 136 -10.87 -7.94 0.39
CA ARG A 136 -11.75 -9.04 0.77
C ARG A 136 -10.95 -10.07 1.55
N LEU A 137 -11.39 -10.36 2.77
CA LEU A 137 -10.92 -11.49 3.55
C LEU A 137 -12.05 -12.51 3.67
N SER A 138 -11.74 -13.78 3.42
CA SER A 138 -12.69 -14.89 3.59
C SER A 138 -11.99 -16.21 3.83
N SER A 139 -12.70 -17.15 4.45
CA SER A 139 -12.32 -18.56 4.44
C SER A 139 -12.84 -19.22 3.17
N THR A 140 -12.01 -20.02 2.50
CA THR A 140 -12.36 -20.72 1.25
C THR A 140 -12.81 -22.15 1.51
N GLU A 141 -12.19 -22.81 2.48
CA GLU A 141 -12.50 -24.18 2.89
C GLU A 141 -12.40 -24.29 4.41
N LEU A 142 -13.44 -24.82 5.05
CA LEU A 142 -13.43 -25.17 6.48
C LEU A 142 -14.46 -26.27 6.78
N PRO A 143 -14.35 -26.99 7.91
CA PRO A 143 -15.39 -27.90 8.35
C PRO A 143 -16.70 -27.15 8.64
N GLU A 144 -17.83 -27.67 8.19
CA GLU A 144 -19.15 -27.05 8.41
C GLU A 144 -19.48 -26.83 9.89
N LYS A 145 -18.98 -27.70 10.77
CA LYS A 145 -19.16 -27.59 12.23
C LYS A 145 -18.43 -26.39 12.84
N ASP A 146 -17.43 -25.84 12.15
CA ASP A 146 -16.64 -24.71 12.62
C ASP A 146 -17.28 -23.37 12.21
N LEU A 147 -18.29 -23.36 11.33
CA LEU A 147 -18.98 -22.14 10.92
C LEU A 147 -19.63 -21.43 12.11
N GLY A 148 -19.52 -20.11 12.14
CA GLY A 148 -20.10 -19.29 13.21
C GLY A 148 -19.26 -19.18 14.48
N LEU A 149 -18.13 -19.91 14.59
CA LEU A 149 -17.21 -19.70 15.70
C LEU A 149 -16.62 -18.28 15.66
N PRO A 150 -16.39 -17.64 16.81
CA PRO A 150 -15.87 -16.29 16.87
C PRO A 150 -14.40 -16.24 16.42
N VAL A 151 -14.06 -15.19 15.68
CA VAL A 151 -12.68 -14.83 15.32
C VAL A 151 -12.44 -13.35 15.56
N GLU A 152 -11.18 -13.00 15.76
CA GLU A 152 -10.74 -11.61 15.80
C GLU A 152 -9.75 -11.38 14.65
N VAL A 153 -10.02 -10.35 13.86
CA VAL A 153 -9.22 -10.00 12.70
C VAL A 153 -8.55 -8.67 12.97
N SER A 154 -7.22 -8.66 12.90
CA SER A 154 -6.45 -7.43 12.89
C SER A 154 -5.90 -7.19 11.48
N LEU A 155 -5.96 -5.94 11.04
CA LEU A 155 -5.50 -5.53 9.72
C LEU A 155 -4.62 -4.30 9.85
N ALA A 156 -3.46 -4.38 9.21
CA ALA A 156 -2.52 -3.27 9.06
C ALA A 156 -2.37 -2.97 7.57
N LEU A 157 -2.61 -1.71 7.21
CA LEU A 157 -2.40 -1.18 5.88
C LEU A 157 -1.27 -0.15 5.95
N THR A 158 -0.31 -0.27 5.06
CA THR A 158 0.70 0.77 4.81
C THR A 158 0.69 1.13 3.34
N ALA A 159 1.08 2.36 3.02
CA ALA A 159 1.17 2.82 1.63
C ALA A 159 2.48 3.58 1.39
N PRO A 160 3.64 2.92 1.54
CA PRO A 160 4.92 3.55 1.29
C PRO A 160 5.02 4.05 -0.14
N THR A 161 5.69 5.19 -0.33
CA THR A 161 6.09 5.64 -1.66
C THR A 161 7.05 4.63 -2.27
N GLY A 162 6.80 4.27 -3.52
CA GLY A 162 7.63 3.38 -4.32
C GLY A 162 8.83 4.09 -4.94
N ASP A 163 9.43 3.44 -5.94
CA ASP A 163 10.63 3.95 -6.60
C ASP A 163 10.28 5.13 -7.52
N THR A 164 11.20 6.09 -7.61
CA THR A 164 11.11 7.32 -8.41
C THR A 164 11.52 7.08 -9.87
N GLY A 165 11.25 5.88 -10.40
CA GLY A 165 11.59 5.53 -11.78
C GLY A 165 10.94 6.49 -12.78
N ALA A 166 11.66 6.86 -13.85
CA ALA A 166 11.22 7.85 -14.83
C ALA A 166 9.93 7.46 -15.61
N ASP A 167 9.52 6.18 -15.54
CA ASP A 167 8.29 5.68 -16.15
C ASP A 167 7.03 6.00 -15.32
N GLN A 168 7.24 6.56 -14.14
CA GLN A 168 6.20 7.01 -13.21
C GLN A 168 5.91 8.48 -13.53
N GLY A 169 5.12 8.72 -14.58
CA GLY A 169 4.67 10.08 -14.89
C GLY A 169 3.90 10.68 -13.70
N GLU A 170 3.93 11.99 -13.55
CA GLU A 170 3.14 12.69 -12.55
C GLU A 170 1.73 12.96 -13.09
N LEU A 171 0.69 12.65 -12.32
CA LEU A 171 -0.66 13.08 -12.67
C LEU A 171 -0.77 14.58 -12.39
N ALA A 172 -0.80 15.40 -13.44
CA ALA A 172 -0.98 16.85 -13.31
C ALA A 172 -2.26 17.23 -12.53
N THR A 173 -3.29 16.38 -12.59
CA THR A 173 -4.54 16.53 -11.81
C THR A 173 -5.01 15.15 -11.34
N PRO A 174 -5.46 15.00 -10.08
CA PRO A 174 -6.08 13.76 -9.62
C PRO A 174 -7.26 13.37 -10.53
N LEU A 175 -7.21 12.16 -11.12
CA LEU A 175 -8.31 11.62 -11.94
C LEU A 175 -9.54 11.24 -11.11
N VAL A 176 -9.49 11.45 -9.80
CA VAL A 176 -10.62 11.18 -8.91
C VAL A 176 -11.70 12.22 -9.24
N PRO A 177 -12.87 11.83 -9.78
CA PRO A 177 -13.98 12.75 -9.88
C PRO A 177 -14.29 13.25 -8.47
N VAL A 178 -14.45 14.56 -8.29
CA VAL A 178 -14.79 15.17 -7.00
C VAL A 178 -16.14 14.60 -6.55
N ASN A 179 -16.12 13.51 -5.79
CA ASN A 179 -17.31 12.86 -5.27
C ASN A 179 -17.63 13.46 -3.89
N GLN A 180 -18.64 14.32 -3.84
CA GLN A 180 -19.26 14.76 -2.59
C GLN A 180 -20.54 13.95 -2.33
N PRO A 181 -20.45 12.70 -1.83
CA PRO A 181 -21.62 11.86 -1.63
C PRO A 181 -22.61 12.55 -0.68
N GLY A 182 -23.86 12.68 -1.12
CA GLY A 182 -24.95 13.27 -0.32
C GLY A 182 -25.13 14.79 -0.46
N LYS A 183 -24.31 15.49 -1.26
CA LYS A 183 -24.46 16.93 -1.49
C LYS A 183 -25.03 17.21 -2.88
N VAL A 184 -26.17 17.89 -2.96
CA VAL A 184 -26.69 18.42 -4.23
C VAL A 184 -25.78 19.55 -4.67
N LEU A 185 -25.03 19.35 -5.74
CA LEU A 185 -24.16 20.37 -6.32
C LEU A 185 -25.05 21.43 -6.99
N THR A 186 -25.24 22.57 -6.32
CA THR A 186 -25.96 23.75 -6.85
C THR A 186 -25.07 24.65 -7.71
N THR A 187 -23.80 24.27 -7.89
CA THR A 187 -22.81 24.98 -8.70
C THR A 187 -22.11 23.95 -9.59
N PRO A 188 -21.78 24.26 -10.86
CA PRO A 188 -20.98 23.38 -11.70
C PRO A 188 -19.71 22.94 -10.95
N ALA A 189 -19.30 21.67 -11.15
CA ALA A 189 -18.05 21.16 -10.61
C ALA A 189 -16.91 22.13 -10.99
N PRO A 190 -16.00 22.48 -10.06
CA PRO A 190 -14.91 23.38 -10.38
C PRO A 190 -14.10 22.77 -11.53
N THR A 191 -14.13 23.43 -12.68
CA THR A 191 -13.25 23.11 -13.80
C THR A 191 -11.84 23.38 -13.31
N GLY A 192 -11.08 22.32 -13.05
CA GLY A 192 -9.68 22.42 -12.65
C GLY A 192 -8.91 23.16 -13.74
N SER A 193 -8.65 24.44 -13.49
CA SER A 193 -7.69 25.23 -14.25
C SER A 193 -7.01 26.16 -13.24
N ALA A 194 -6.01 25.61 -12.54
CA ALA A 194 -5.00 26.47 -11.95
C ALA A 194 -4.25 27.13 -13.12
N ALA A 195 -4.14 28.45 -13.08
CA ALA A 195 -3.29 29.18 -14.00
C ALA A 195 -1.84 28.68 -13.85
N PRO A 196 -1.07 28.55 -14.93
CA PRO A 196 0.34 28.18 -14.83
C PRO A 196 1.07 29.22 -13.98
N GLU A 197 1.79 28.74 -12.95
CA GLU A 197 2.71 29.58 -12.21
C GLU A 197 3.84 30.05 -13.14
N GLU A 198 4.28 31.28 -12.89
CA GLU A 198 5.12 32.06 -13.77
C GLU A 198 6.57 31.55 -13.74
N ASP A 199 7.16 31.35 -14.92
CA ASP A 199 8.53 30.85 -15.16
C ASP A 199 9.58 31.48 -14.24
N SER A 200 9.92 30.77 -13.16
CA SER A 200 11.21 30.92 -12.48
C SER A 200 12.15 29.89 -13.07
N LEU A 201 13.42 30.25 -13.31
CA LEU A 201 14.47 29.46 -13.98
C LEU A 201 14.37 27.95 -13.69
N SER A 202 13.55 27.23 -14.47
CA SER A 202 13.23 25.85 -14.16
C SER A 202 14.37 24.98 -14.68
N LEU A 203 14.87 24.15 -13.79
CA LEU A 203 15.81 23.09 -14.14
C LEU A 203 15.05 21.89 -14.76
N ASP A 204 13.88 22.10 -15.39
CA ASP A 204 13.05 21.02 -15.96
C ASP A 204 13.74 20.27 -17.11
N TRP A 205 14.83 20.82 -17.64
CA TRP A 205 15.70 20.14 -18.59
C TRP A 205 16.69 19.18 -17.92
N LEU A 206 16.91 19.29 -16.60
CA LEU A 206 17.68 18.32 -15.84
C LEU A 206 16.78 17.13 -15.51
N PRO A 207 17.22 15.89 -15.83
CA PRO A 207 16.44 14.72 -15.50
C PRO A 207 16.33 14.59 -13.98
N ASP A 208 15.16 14.15 -13.50
CA ASP A 208 15.00 13.77 -12.10
C ASP A 208 16.09 12.77 -11.69
N PHE A 209 16.76 13.09 -10.58
CA PHE A 209 17.81 12.26 -9.99
C PHE A 209 17.20 11.01 -9.33
N SER A 210 16.76 10.06 -10.15
CA SER A 210 16.21 8.80 -9.67
C SER A 210 17.29 7.82 -9.22
N SER A 211 16.86 6.74 -8.56
CA SER A 211 17.72 5.65 -8.07
C SER A 211 18.70 5.12 -9.13
N ARG A 212 18.32 5.12 -10.42
CA ARG A 212 19.19 4.74 -11.55
C ARG A 212 20.41 5.64 -11.70
N TRP A 213 20.29 6.94 -11.45
CA TRP A 213 21.39 7.89 -11.57
C TRP A 213 22.42 7.66 -10.47
N ILE A 214 21.95 7.36 -9.26
CA ILE A 214 22.83 7.00 -8.13
C ILE A 214 23.64 5.75 -8.48
N TRP A 215 23.00 4.72 -9.02
CA TRP A 215 23.69 3.49 -9.43
C TRP A 215 24.63 3.70 -10.62
N THR A 216 24.21 4.48 -11.62
CA THR A 216 25.01 4.72 -12.83
C THR A 216 26.22 5.61 -12.54
N ALA A 217 26.01 6.72 -11.84
CA ALA A 217 27.09 7.62 -11.45
C ALA A 217 28.02 6.95 -10.44
N GLY A 218 27.46 6.27 -9.43
CA GLY A 218 28.23 5.51 -8.44
C GLY A 218 29.06 4.40 -9.09
N GLY A 219 28.47 3.63 -10.01
CA GLY A 219 29.19 2.62 -10.79
C GLY A 219 30.28 3.21 -11.68
N GLY A 220 30.02 4.34 -12.33
CA GLY A 220 31.02 5.05 -13.14
C GLY A 220 32.20 5.56 -12.32
N VAL A 221 31.94 6.12 -11.14
CA VAL A 221 32.99 6.55 -10.19
C VAL A 221 33.81 5.36 -9.71
N LEU A 222 33.17 4.24 -9.34
CA LEU A 222 33.86 3.01 -8.95
C LEU A 222 34.73 2.46 -10.07
N ALA A 223 34.23 2.44 -11.31
CA ALA A 223 34.98 2.00 -12.48
C ALA A 223 36.21 2.89 -12.75
N ALA A 224 36.06 4.23 -12.61
CA ALA A 224 37.17 5.16 -12.77
C ALA A 224 38.25 4.97 -11.69
N ILE A 225 37.84 4.76 -10.43
CA ILE A 225 38.76 4.47 -9.32
C ILE A 225 39.50 3.15 -9.57
N ALA A 226 38.79 2.09 -9.96
CA ALA A 226 39.42 0.80 -10.29
C ALA A 226 40.41 0.93 -11.46
N GLY A 227 40.06 1.72 -12.49
CA GLY A 227 40.95 2.03 -13.61
C GLY A 227 42.22 2.78 -13.17
N LEU A 228 42.08 3.80 -12.32
CA LEU A 228 43.22 4.56 -11.78
C LEU A 228 44.13 3.69 -10.91
N ILE A 229 43.56 2.86 -10.03
CA ILE A 229 44.31 1.92 -9.19
C ILE A 229 45.04 0.90 -10.05
N GLY A 230 44.34 0.27 -11.00
CA GLY A 230 44.94 -0.69 -11.94
C GLY A 230 46.04 -0.07 -12.80
N PHE A 231 45.85 1.16 -13.26
CA PHE A 231 46.88 1.91 -13.97
C PHE A 231 48.11 2.20 -13.09
N SER A 232 47.90 2.55 -11.82
CA SER A 232 49.00 2.80 -10.88
C SER A 232 49.86 1.55 -10.62
N TRP A 233 49.25 0.35 -10.61
CA TRP A 233 49.97 -0.93 -10.44
C TRP A 233 50.69 -1.39 -11.71
N THR A 234 50.13 -1.12 -12.89
CA THR A 234 50.69 -1.57 -14.17
C THR A 234 51.71 -0.58 -14.76
N ARG A 235 51.71 0.68 -14.33
CA ARG A 235 52.71 1.65 -14.73
C ARG A 235 54.09 1.25 -14.18
N ARG A 236 55.00 0.83 -15.07
CA ARG A 236 56.43 0.72 -14.73
C ARG A 236 56.95 2.10 -14.29
N ARG A 237 57.51 2.18 -13.09
CA ARG A 237 58.33 3.34 -12.70
C ARG A 237 59.51 3.38 -13.66
N ARG A 238 59.58 4.42 -14.50
CA ARG A 238 60.84 4.77 -15.17
C ARG A 238 61.75 5.30 -14.06
N VAL A 239 62.69 4.47 -13.63
CA VAL A 239 63.88 4.88 -12.89
C VAL A 239 64.87 5.42 -13.90
#